data_AF-A0A7K9VDL9-F1
#
_entry.id   AF-A0A7K9VDL9-F1
#
_cell.length_a   1.000
_cell.length_b   1.000
_cell.length_c   1.000
_cell.angle_alpha   90.00
_cell.angle_beta   90.00
_cell.angle_gamma   90.00
#
_symmetry.space_group_name_H-M   'P 1'
#
loop_
_entity.id
_entity.type
_entity.pdbx_description
1 polymer ?
#
loop_
_entity_poly.entity_id
_entity_poly.type
_entity_poly.pdbx_seq_one_letter_code
_entity_poly.pdbx_strand_id
1 'polypeptide(L)' 'TGHLLRCDVIVDVIDSIEIISRTREIFVEDSPLELAVRALDVEGNTFSSLSGMTFEWSIAKDDD' A
#
# COMPACT_ATOMS: atom_id res chain seq x y z
N THR A 1 -21.06 -1.03 -30.77
CA THR A 1 -21.47 -1.50 -29.42
C THR A 1 -21.29 -0.34 -28.46
N GLY A 2 -22.38 0.40 -28.18
CA GLY A 2 -22.34 1.65 -27.40
C GLY A 2 -23.02 1.49 -26.06
N HIS A 3 -22.39 0.77 -25.13
CA HIS A 3 -22.89 0.67 -23.75
C HIS A 3 -22.12 1.67 -22.87
N LEU A 4 -22.87 2.53 -22.17
CA LEU A 4 -22.32 3.43 -21.17
C LEU A 4 -22.34 2.71 -19.83
N LEU A 5 -21.17 2.38 -19.29
CA LEU A 5 -21.04 1.86 -17.92
C LEU A 5 -20.89 3.05 -16.97
N ARG A 6 -21.72 3.07 -15.93
CA ARG A 6 -21.60 4.02 -14.82
C ARG A 6 -20.98 3.28 -13.65
N CYS A 7 -19.93 3.85 -13.08
CA CYS A 7 -19.24 3.36 -11.90
C CYS A 7 -19.25 4.48 -10.86
N ASP A 8 -19.63 4.16 -9.63
CA ASP A 8 -19.55 5.08 -8.51
C ASP A 8 -18.21 4.88 -7.79
N VAL A 9 -17.55 5.99 -7.45
CA VAL A 9 -16.31 5.99 -6.66
C VAL A 9 -16.64 6.51 -5.28
N ILE A 10 -16.33 5.72 -4.27
CA ILE A 10 -16.49 6.11 -2.87
C ILE A 10 -15.12 6.59 -2.38
N VAL A 11 -15.09 7.77 -1.78
CA VAL A 11 -13.90 8.35 -1.14
C VAL A 11 -14.07 8.28 0.36
N ASP A 12 -13.01 7.91 1.06
CA ASP A 12 -12.98 7.82 2.52
C ASP A 12 -11.60 8.24 3.06
N VAL A 13 -11.47 8.31 4.38
CA VAL A 13 -10.26 8.68 5.11
C VAL A 13 -9.44 7.44 5.42
N ILE A 14 -8.14 7.52 5.14
CA ILE A 14 -7.19 6.48 5.53
C ILE A 14 -6.98 6.55 7.04
N ASP A 15 -7.26 5.44 7.72
CA ASP A 15 -7.01 5.26 9.15
C ASP A 15 -5.56 4.79 9.40
N SER A 16 -5.08 3.83 8.59
CA SER A 16 -3.72 3.29 8.71
C SER A 16 -3.10 2.91 7.37
N ILE A 17 -1.76 2.91 7.33
CA ILE A 17 -0.95 2.50 6.17
C ILE A 17 0.03 1.44 6.63
N GLU A 18 0.13 0.34 5.88
CA GLU A 18 0.95 -0.82 6.20
C GLU A 18 1.80 -1.27 5.01
N ILE A 19 2.99 -1.81 5.30
CA ILE A 19 3.82 -2.50 4.32
C ILE A 19 3.38 -3.97 4.25
N ILE A 20 3.08 -4.45 3.05
CA ILE A 20 2.83 -5.86 2.78
C ILE A 20 4.11 -6.49 2.23
N SER A 21 4.60 -7.50 2.94
CA SER A 21 5.70 -8.36 2.50
C SER A 21 5.46 -9.80 2.95
N ARG A 22 5.96 -10.76 2.16
CA ARG A 22 6.05 -12.18 2.56
C ARG A 22 7.43 -12.54 3.12
N THR A 23 8.38 -11.63 3.02
CA THR A 23 9.79 -11.85 3.36
C THR A 23 10.13 -11.02 4.59
N ARG A 24 10.76 -11.66 5.58
CA ARG A 24 11.16 -11.03 6.84
C ARG A 24 12.59 -10.49 6.83
N GLU A 25 13.47 -11.10 6.05
CA GLU A 25 14.90 -10.81 6.01
C GLU A 25 15.35 -10.68 4.55
N ILE A 26 16.20 -9.70 4.27
CA ILE A 26 16.73 -9.44 2.93
C ILE A 26 18.25 -9.52 3.00
N PHE A 27 18.85 -10.37 2.18
CA PHE A 27 20.29 -10.49 2.07
C PHE A 27 20.80 -9.65 0.90
N VAL A 28 21.98 -9.04 1.06
CA VAL A 28 22.57 -8.15 0.05
C VAL A 28 22.91 -8.87 -1.26
N GLU A 29 23.14 -10.19 -1.18
CA GLU A 29 23.43 -11.03 -2.34
C GLU A 29 22.20 -11.44 -3.15
N ASP A 30 21.00 -11.26 -2.60
CA ASP A 30 19.74 -11.59 -3.26
C ASP A 30 19.23 -10.45 -4.14
N SER A 31 18.27 -10.79 -5.01
CA SER A 31 17.55 -9.78 -5.79
C SER A 31 16.74 -8.85 -4.88
N PRO A 32 16.62 -7.55 -5.21
CA PRO A 32 15.87 -6.60 -4.40
C PRO A 32 14.41 -7.02 -4.27
N LEU A 33 13.88 -6.88 -3.05
CA LEU A 33 12.49 -7.20 -2.74
C LEU A 33 11.57 -6.04 -3.15
N GLU A 34 10.48 -6.38 -3.84
CA GLU A 34 9.38 -5.44 -4.05
C GLU A 34 8.51 -5.38 -2.80
N LEU A 35 8.39 -4.18 -2.22
CA LEU A 35 7.49 -3.91 -1.10
C LEU A 35 6.22 -3.23 -1.63
N ALA A 36 5.06 -3.70 -1.18
CA ALA A 36 3.78 -3.08 -1.47
C ALA A 36 3.25 -2.36 -0.22
N VAL A 37 2.49 -1.29 -0.43
CA VAL A 37 1.73 -0.62 0.64
C VAL A 37 0.24 -0.89 0.48
N ARG A 38 -0.47 -1.00 1.59
CA ARG A 38 -1.93 -0.87 1.62
C ARG A 38 -2.34 0.20 2.61
N ALA A 39 -3.46 0.84 2.33
CA ALA A 39 -4.14 1.69 3.27
C ALA A 39 -5.45 1.03 3.69
N LEU A 40 -5.82 1.23 4.96
CA LEU A 40 -7.03 0.69 5.56
C LEU A 40 -7.91 1.82 6.08
N ASP A 41 -9.23 1.65 6.00
CA ASP A 41 -10.19 2.48 6.74
C ASP A 41 -10.35 2.00 8.19
N VAL A 42 -11.17 2.69 8.97
CA VAL A 42 -11.44 2.37 10.38
C VAL A 42 -12.13 1.01 10.58
N GLU A 43 -12.79 0.49 9.55
CA GLU A 43 -13.43 -0.83 9.57
C GLU A 43 -12.46 -1.95 9.13
N GLY A 44 -11.26 -1.58 8.67
CA GLY A 44 -10.23 -2.48 8.19
C GLY A 44 -10.36 -2.87 6.71
N ASN A 45 -11.19 -2.18 5.93
CA ASN A 45 -11.27 -2.42 4.49
C ASN A 45 -10.06 -1.83 3.78
N THR A 46 -9.60 -2.49 2.71
CA THR A 46 -8.48 -2.01 1.91
C THR A 46 -8.94 -1.05 0.82
N PHE A 47 -8.30 0.12 0.74
CA PHE A 47 -8.50 1.06 -0.36
C PHE A 47 -8.12 0.42 -1.70
N SER A 48 -8.97 0.61 -2.71
CA SER A 48 -8.75 0.03 -4.04
C SER A 48 -7.65 0.72 -4.84
N SER A 49 -7.29 1.95 -4.49
CA SER A 49 -6.23 2.73 -5.13
C SER A 49 -5.64 3.76 -4.17
N LEU A 50 -4.32 3.90 -4.20
CA LEU A 50 -3.57 4.97 -3.53
C LEU A 50 -2.92 5.93 -4.54
N SER A 51 -3.38 5.89 -5.79
CA SER A 51 -2.83 6.73 -6.85
C SER A 51 -2.98 8.22 -6.52
N GLY A 52 -1.92 8.99 -6.73
CA GLY A 52 -1.84 10.40 -6.37
C GLY A 52 -1.28 10.68 -4.97
N MET A 53 -1.11 9.65 -4.13
CA MET A 53 -0.36 9.78 -2.88
C MET A 53 1.15 9.66 -3.13
N THR A 54 1.94 10.42 -2.38
CA THR A 54 3.40 10.34 -2.38
C THR A 54 3.86 9.67 -1.09
N PHE A 55 4.78 8.72 -1.20
CA PHE A 55 5.35 8.00 -0.06
C PHE A 55 6.82 8.36 0.09
N GLU A 56 7.20 8.80 1.28
CA GLU A 56 8.60 8.93 1.67
C GLU A 56 9.04 7.66 2.39
N TRP A 57 10.11 7.05 1.90
CA TRP A 57 10.66 5.82 2.45
C TRP A 57 11.94 6.11 3.21
N SER A 58 12.09 5.51 4.38
CA SER A 58 13.32 5.58 5.16
C SER A 58 13.61 4.22 5.79
N ILE A 59 14.89 3.95 6.03
CA ILE A 59 15.33 2.77 6.75
C ILE A 59 15.57 3.21 8.19
N ALA A 60 14.75 2.71 9.12
CA ALA A 60 14.98 2.90 10.54
C ALA A 60 16.15 2.01 10.99
N LYS A 61 16.98 2.53 11.89
CA LYS A 61 17.90 1.68 12.65
C LYS A 61 17.09 0.90 13.69
N ASP A 62 17.47 -0.35 13.92
CA ASP A 62 16.98 -1.10 15.07
C ASP A 62 17.44 -0.38 16.35
N ASP A 63 16.54 -0.21 17.32
CA ASP A 63 16.89 0.28 18.64
C ASP A 63 17.58 -0.87 19.40
N ASP A 64 18.92 -0.84 19.46
CA ASP A 64 19.79 -1.79 20.18
C ASP A 64 19.40 -1.95 21.67
#